data_AF-A0A9P9EBJ6-F1
#
_entry.id   AF-A0A9P9EBJ6-F1
#
_cell.length_a   1.000
_cell.length_b   1.000
_cell.length_c   1.000
_cell.angle_alpha   90.00
_cell.angle_beta   90.00
_cell.angle_gamma   90.00
#
_symmetry.space_group_name_H-M   'P 1'
#
loop_
_entity.id
_entity.type
_entity.pdbx_description
1 polymer ?
#
loop_
_entity_poly.entity_id
_entity_poly.type
_entity_poly.pdbx_seq_one_letter_code
_entity_poly.pdbx_strand_id
1 'polypeptide(L)'
;MSGIEIAGLVLGAFPILLHALDRYREGAEVLTDWWRIQRSYKKCKQDLDYHRILFEGNIERFLLPLVVDEDELRGLMADPAGEEWEDKDMEMRLKERLPKSYNVLLNIMSGINELMEALKRELGVQNTSFQAFINQNGSVVKKNASRTDILSISNMEFQAKRIKFSFKKSSRERLFTQLQEANDRMRNLLESSDQISAARKQQGAAKSSSIVNRKINDFWRHAKRLHEALSKAWICNCASHVANLQLQHRNCNEIEFDILFDL
;
A
#
# COMPACT_ATOMS: atom_id res chain seq x y z
N MET A 1 11.86 -13.55 5.74
CA MET A 1 10.67 -13.33 4.90
C MET A 1 10.68 -11.89 4.45
N SER A 2 10.52 -11.64 3.17
CA SER A 2 10.35 -10.31 2.61
C SER A 2 9.01 -9.71 3.07
N GLY A 3 8.83 -8.40 2.93
CA GLY A 3 7.56 -7.76 3.29
C GLY A 3 6.40 -8.18 2.41
N ILE A 4 6.70 -8.47 1.15
CA ILE A 4 5.74 -8.87 0.12
C ILE A 4 5.27 -10.30 0.40
N GLU A 5 6.20 -11.23 0.68
CA GLU A 5 5.87 -12.59 1.12
C GLU A 5 4.89 -12.59 2.31
N ILE A 6 5.15 -11.75 3.32
CA ILE A 6 4.30 -11.69 4.52
C ILE A 6 2.90 -11.16 4.19
N ALA A 7 2.79 -10.17 3.31
CA ALA A 7 1.50 -9.66 2.87
C ALA A 7 0.66 -10.76 2.20
N GLY A 8 1.27 -11.54 1.33
CA GLY A 8 0.66 -12.70 0.69
C GLY A 8 0.15 -13.76 1.69
N LEU A 9 0.97 -14.12 2.67
CA LEU A 9 0.59 -15.06 3.74
C LEU A 9 -0.62 -14.58 4.55
N VAL A 10 -0.66 -13.30 4.89
CA VAL A 10 -1.76 -12.69 5.64
C VAL A 10 -3.04 -12.67 4.80
N LEU A 11 -2.96 -12.27 3.54
CA LEU A 11 -4.09 -12.30 2.60
C LEU A 11 -4.67 -13.72 2.48
N GLY A 12 -3.82 -14.74 2.31
CA GLY A 12 -4.24 -16.14 2.25
C GLY A 12 -4.84 -16.66 3.56
N ALA A 13 -4.47 -16.09 4.71
CA ALA A 13 -5.01 -16.50 6.01
C ALA A 13 -6.49 -16.12 6.21
N PHE A 14 -6.94 -14.99 5.67
CA PHE A 14 -8.31 -14.50 5.86
C PHE A 14 -9.38 -15.47 5.31
N PRO A 15 -9.34 -15.90 4.03
CA PRO A 15 -10.33 -16.82 3.49
C PRO A 15 -10.35 -18.17 4.21
N ILE A 16 -9.19 -18.65 4.67
CA ILE A 16 -9.08 -19.89 5.44
C ILE A 16 -9.84 -19.76 6.77
N LEU A 17 -9.62 -18.66 7.49
CA LEU A 17 -10.30 -18.40 8.77
C LEU A 17 -11.81 -18.20 8.58
N LEU A 18 -12.23 -17.47 7.54
CA LEU A 18 -13.65 -17.28 7.21
C LEU A 18 -14.33 -18.61 6.88
N HIS A 19 -13.69 -19.44 6.07
CA HIS A 19 -14.18 -20.79 5.77
C HIS A 19 -14.23 -21.67 7.03
N ALA A 20 -13.22 -21.60 7.90
CA ALA A 20 -13.21 -22.35 9.15
C ALA A 20 -14.38 -21.98 10.05
N LEU A 21 -14.69 -20.68 10.13
CA LEU A 21 -15.87 -20.18 10.82
C LEU A 21 -17.14 -20.77 10.18
N ASP A 22 -17.32 -20.68 8.86
CA ASP A 22 -18.54 -21.15 8.21
C ASP A 22 -18.78 -22.65 8.40
N ARG A 23 -17.71 -23.45 8.40
CA ARG A 23 -17.76 -24.88 8.72
C ARG A 23 -18.13 -25.15 10.17
N TYR A 24 -17.63 -24.32 11.08
CA TYR A 24 -18.04 -24.38 12.47
C TYR A 24 -19.53 -24.05 12.62
N ARG A 25 -20.05 -23.05 11.91
CA ARG A 25 -21.49 -22.74 11.91
C ARG A 25 -22.35 -23.91 11.45
N GLU A 26 -22.01 -24.54 10.32
CA GLU A 26 -22.76 -25.69 9.78
C GLU A 26 -22.90 -26.84 10.79
N GLY A 27 -21.83 -27.15 11.53
CA GLY A 27 -21.88 -28.17 12.59
C GLY A 27 -22.61 -27.72 13.85
N ALA A 28 -22.58 -26.43 14.17
CA ALA A 28 -23.16 -25.90 15.40
C ALA A 28 -24.67 -25.66 15.30
N GLU A 29 -25.20 -25.35 14.11
CA GLU A 29 -26.63 -25.14 13.89
C GLU A 29 -27.47 -26.41 14.16
N VAL A 30 -26.84 -27.58 14.16
CA VAL A 30 -27.48 -28.86 14.53
C VAL A 30 -27.65 -29.01 16.05
N LEU A 31 -27.06 -28.13 16.87
CA LEU A 31 -27.12 -28.19 18.33
C LEU A 31 -28.22 -27.30 18.93
N THR A 32 -28.85 -27.79 19.99
CA THR A 32 -29.98 -27.14 20.69
C THR A 32 -29.66 -25.75 21.29
N ASP A 33 -28.40 -25.46 21.63
CA ASP A 33 -28.01 -24.16 22.24
C ASP A 33 -27.26 -23.21 21.29
N TRP A 34 -27.33 -23.40 19.97
CA TRP A 34 -26.65 -22.52 18.99
C TRP A 34 -26.94 -21.03 19.23
N TRP A 35 -28.18 -20.70 19.57
CA TRP A 35 -28.64 -19.34 19.83
C TRP A 35 -27.79 -18.60 20.88
N ARG A 36 -27.19 -19.31 21.85
CA ARG A 36 -26.35 -18.71 22.90
C ARG A 36 -25.00 -18.20 22.37
N ILE A 37 -24.47 -18.84 21.33
CA ILE A 37 -23.13 -18.52 20.78
C ILE A 37 -23.21 -17.80 19.43
N GLN A 38 -24.37 -17.85 18.76
CA GLN A 38 -24.62 -17.25 17.45
C GLN A 38 -24.17 -15.79 17.37
N ARG A 39 -24.44 -14.99 18.43
CA ARG A 39 -24.03 -13.57 18.47
C ARG A 39 -22.51 -13.40 18.47
N SER A 40 -21.79 -14.20 19.28
CA SER A 40 -20.32 -14.12 19.33
C SER A 40 -19.70 -14.64 18.02
N TYR A 41 -20.32 -15.63 17.39
CA TYR A 41 -19.88 -16.13 16.10
C TYR A 41 -20.05 -15.07 15.00
N LYS A 42 -21.26 -14.50 14.89
CA LYS A 42 -21.56 -13.45 13.91
C LYS A 42 -20.61 -12.26 14.07
N LYS A 43 -20.37 -11.81 15.30
CA LYS A 43 -19.39 -10.75 15.59
C LYS A 43 -17.99 -11.14 15.11
N CYS A 44 -17.50 -12.33 15.44
CA CYS A 44 -16.18 -12.80 15.02
C CYS A 44 -16.03 -12.84 13.48
N LYS A 45 -17.07 -13.27 12.75
CA LYS A 45 -17.05 -13.26 11.28
C LYS A 45 -17.03 -11.83 10.73
N GLN A 46 -17.88 -10.95 11.28
CA GLN A 46 -17.93 -9.54 10.87
C GLN A 46 -16.62 -8.81 11.13
N ASP A 47 -16.01 -9.02 12.31
CA ASP A 47 -14.71 -8.43 12.65
C ASP A 47 -13.63 -8.94 11.69
N LEU A 48 -13.63 -10.25 11.38
CA LEU A 48 -12.67 -10.83 10.45
C LEU A 48 -12.84 -10.31 9.01
N ASP A 49 -14.07 -10.21 8.49
CA ASP A 49 -14.36 -9.61 7.18
C ASP A 49 -13.94 -8.13 7.15
N TYR A 50 -14.19 -7.38 8.23
CA TYR A 50 -13.79 -5.99 8.34
C TYR A 50 -12.26 -5.83 8.28
N HIS A 51 -11.51 -6.62 9.05
CA HIS A 51 -10.05 -6.58 9.05
C HIS A 51 -9.46 -7.06 7.72
N ARG A 52 -10.11 -7.99 7.04
CA ARG A 52 -9.75 -8.41 5.68
C ARG A 52 -9.79 -7.22 4.73
N ILE A 53 -10.91 -6.50 4.68
CA ILE A 53 -11.09 -5.33 3.80
C ILE A 53 -10.06 -4.25 4.10
N LEU A 54 -9.81 -3.97 5.39
CA LEU A 54 -8.78 -2.99 5.78
C LEU A 54 -7.39 -3.41 5.33
N PHE A 55 -7.04 -4.69 5.50
CA PHE A 55 -5.73 -5.19 5.10
C PHE A 55 -5.59 -5.19 3.58
N GLU A 56 -6.58 -5.69 2.83
CA GLU A 56 -6.63 -5.63 1.36
C GLU A 56 -6.41 -4.20 0.85
N GLY A 57 -7.13 -3.21 1.39
CA GLY A 57 -6.94 -1.81 1.00
C GLY A 57 -5.56 -1.23 1.36
N ASN A 58 -4.96 -1.67 2.47
CA ASN A 58 -3.59 -1.30 2.82
C ASN A 58 -2.58 -1.91 1.83
N ILE A 59 -2.81 -3.15 1.39
CA ILE A 59 -1.99 -3.84 0.40
C ILE A 59 -2.16 -3.21 -0.99
N GLU A 60 -3.37 -2.88 -1.43
CA GLU A 60 -3.60 -2.15 -2.69
C GLU A 60 -2.85 -0.83 -2.70
N ARG A 61 -2.97 -0.02 -1.63
CA ARG A 61 -2.22 1.25 -1.50
C ARG A 61 -0.70 1.06 -1.53
N PHE A 62 -0.25 -0.07 -1.02
CA PHE A 62 1.14 -0.47 -1.02
C PHE A 62 1.61 -0.90 -2.41
N LEU A 63 0.79 -1.64 -3.17
CA LEU A 63 1.13 -2.16 -4.50
C LEU A 63 0.95 -1.13 -5.63
N LEU A 64 -0.03 -0.23 -5.53
CA LEU A 64 -0.40 0.71 -6.61
C LEU A 64 0.78 1.47 -7.25
N PRO A 65 1.78 1.96 -6.49
CA PRO A 65 2.93 2.64 -7.09
C PRO A 65 4.04 1.71 -7.59
N LEU A 66 3.93 0.40 -7.33
CA LEU A 66 4.91 -0.62 -7.70
C LEU A 66 4.49 -1.35 -8.98
N VAL A 67 3.20 -1.55 -9.19
CA VAL A 67 2.62 -2.18 -10.39
C VAL A 67 2.58 -1.24 -11.59
N VAL A 68 2.62 -1.81 -12.79
CA VAL A 68 2.56 -1.09 -14.07
C VAL A 68 1.10 -0.75 -14.42
N ASP A 69 0.16 -1.65 -14.15
CA ASP A 69 -1.25 -1.49 -14.45
C ASP A 69 -2.19 -2.18 -13.42
N GLU A 70 -3.49 -1.96 -13.60
CA GLU A 70 -4.56 -2.54 -12.78
C GLU A 70 -4.77 -4.05 -13.02
N ASP A 71 -4.24 -4.61 -14.11
CA ASP A 71 -4.31 -6.06 -14.39
C ASP A 71 -3.28 -6.80 -13.54
N GLU A 72 -2.06 -6.27 -13.43
CA GLU A 72 -1.01 -6.76 -12.55
C GLU A 72 -1.43 -6.70 -11.08
N LEU A 73 -2.06 -5.59 -10.65
CA LEU A 73 -2.61 -5.46 -9.29
C LEU A 73 -3.65 -6.55 -9.01
N ARG A 74 -4.58 -6.77 -9.94
CA ARG A 74 -5.62 -7.79 -9.80
C ARG A 74 -5.04 -9.19 -9.80
N GLY A 75 -4.01 -9.47 -10.59
CA GLY A 75 -3.29 -10.74 -10.60
C GLY A 75 -2.68 -11.06 -9.23
N LEU A 76 -1.90 -10.13 -8.70
CA LEU A 76 -1.29 -10.25 -7.37
C LEU A 76 -2.34 -10.48 -6.27
N MET A 77 -3.41 -9.68 -6.26
CA MET A 77 -4.47 -9.79 -5.26
C MET A 77 -5.29 -11.09 -5.40
N ALA A 78 -5.36 -11.68 -6.60
CA ALA A 78 -6.09 -12.92 -6.87
C ALA A 78 -5.34 -14.17 -6.40
N ASP A 79 -3.99 -14.16 -6.47
CA ASP A 79 -3.15 -15.24 -5.95
C ASP A 79 -2.14 -14.73 -4.91
N PRO A 80 -2.57 -14.50 -3.65
CA PRO A 80 -1.71 -14.02 -2.59
C PRO A 80 -0.59 -14.98 -2.16
N ALA A 81 -0.59 -16.22 -2.65
CA ALA A 81 0.45 -17.21 -2.37
C ALA A 81 1.27 -17.56 -3.62
N GLY A 82 1.11 -16.80 -4.70
CA GLY A 82 1.82 -16.99 -5.95
C GLY A 82 3.29 -16.57 -5.87
N GLU A 83 4.10 -17.08 -6.79
CA GLU A 83 5.55 -16.77 -6.89
C GLU A 83 5.82 -15.27 -7.13
N GLU A 84 4.83 -14.53 -7.66
CA GLU A 84 4.92 -13.07 -7.85
C GLU A 84 5.12 -12.31 -6.54
N TRP A 85 4.68 -12.87 -5.40
CA TRP A 85 4.92 -12.29 -4.07
C TRP A 85 6.34 -12.54 -3.54
N GLU A 86 7.13 -13.39 -4.21
CA GLU A 86 8.54 -13.64 -3.92
C GLU A 86 9.49 -12.82 -4.82
N ASP A 87 8.95 -11.91 -5.65
CA ASP A 87 9.74 -11.09 -6.56
C ASP A 87 10.67 -10.11 -5.81
N LYS A 88 11.97 -10.32 -5.99
CA LYS A 88 13.04 -9.49 -5.41
C LYS A 88 13.08 -8.08 -5.99
N ASP A 89 12.66 -7.91 -7.25
CA ASP A 89 12.63 -6.60 -7.88
C ASP A 89 11.53 -5.72 -7.27
N MET A 90 10.35 -6.31 -7.02
CA MET A 90 9.28 -5.64 -6.28
C MET A 90 9.71 -5.26 -4.85
N GLU A 91 10.47 -6.13 -4.16
CA GLU A 91 11.02 -5.81 -2.83
C GLU A 91 12.02 -4.64 -2.89
N MET A 92 12.82 -4.56 -3.96
CA MET A 92 13.76 -3.47 -4.18
C MET A 92 13.04 -2.13 -4.39
N ARG A 93 12.07 -2.08 -5.31
CA ARG A 93 11.23 -0.89 -5.56
C ARG A 93 10.53 -0.41 -4.28
N LEU A 94 10.11 -1.34 -3.44
CA LEU A 94 9.51 -1.03 -2.15
C LEU A 94 10.49 -0.39 -1.16
N LYS A 95 11.71 -0.92 -1.05
CA LYS A 95 12.77 -0.33 -0.22
C LYS A 95 13.13 1.08 -0.68
N GLU A 96 13.16 1.31 -1.98
CA GLU A 96 13.40 2.64 -2.56
C GLU A 96 12.27 3.63 -2.27
N ARG A 97 11.01 3.16 -2.25
CA ARG A 97 9.85 3.99 -1.87
C ARG A 97 9.87 4.36 -0.39
N LEU A 98 10.25 3.43 0.49
CA LEU A 98 10.16 3.58 1.95
C LEU A 98 11.53 3.44 2.66
N PRO A 99 12.58 4.20 2.26
CA PRO A 99 13.95 3.91 2.72
C PRO A 99 14.12 4.06 4.23
N LYS A 100 13.34 4.93 4.87
CA LYS A 100 13.38 5.16 6.34
C LYS A 100 12.38 4.33 7.13
N SER A 101 11.29 3.90 6.49
CA SER A 101 10.13 3.28 7.12
C SER A 101 9.95 1.80 6.76
N TYR A 102 10.77 1.26 5.86
CA TYR A 102 10.67 -0.12 5.38
C TYR A 102 10.71 -1.13 6.53
N ASN A 103 11.70 -1.03 7.41
CA ASN A 103 11.82 -1.93 8.56
C ASN A 103 10.61 -1.82 9.52
N VAL A 104 10.05 -0.62 9.67
CA VAL A 104 8.84 -0.41 10.49
C VAL A 104 7.64 -1.09 9.84
N LEU A 105 7.49 -0.96 8.52
CA LEU A 105 6.44 -1.64 7.76
C LEU A 105 6.57 -3.17 7.87
N LEU A 106 7.78 -3.71 7.70
CA LEU A 106 8.06 -5.14 7.87
C LEU A 106 7.67 -5.66 9.25
N ASN A 107 8.01 -4.92 10.30
CA ASN A 107 7.66 -5.30 11.66
C ASN A 107 6.13 -5.27 11.88
N ILE A 108 5.43 -4.30 11.31
CA ILE A 108 3.96 -4.25 11.38
C ILE A 108 3.35 -5.44 10.65
N MET A 109 3.79 -5.73 9.42
CA MET A 109 3.27 -6.87 8.64
C MET A 109 3.57 -8.20 9.32
N SER A 110 4.78 -8.37 9.87
CA SER A 110 5.14 -9.56 10.67
C SER A 110 4.23 -9.71 11.88
N GLY A 111 3.96 -8.61 12.60
CA GLY A 111 3.02 -8.58 13.73
C GLY A 111 1.60 -8.96 13.31
N ILE A 112 1.10 -8.49 12.17
CA ILE A 112 -0.21 -8.88 11.63
C ILE A 112 -0.24 -10.38 11.35
N ASN A 113 0.81 -10.93 10.73
CA ASN A 113 0.91 -12.37 10.48
C ASN A 113 0.89 -13.18 11.78
N GLU A 114 1.62 -12.75 12.82
CA GLU A 114 1.60 -13.39 14.13
C GLU A 114 0.21 -13.36 14.78
N LEU A 115 -0.53 -12.24 14.65
CA LEU A 115 -1.91 -12.10 15.12
C LEU A 115 -2.86 -13.03 14.35
N MET A 116 -2.68 -13.18 13.04
CA MET A 116 -3.45 -14.12 12.21
C MET A 116 -3.18 -15.57 12.61
N GLU A 117 -1.93 -15.92 12.87
CA GLU A 117 -1.56 -17.25 13.39
C GLU A 117 -2.14 -17.48 14.80
N ALA A 118 -2.18 -16.47 15.65
CA ALA A 118 -2.86 -16.55 16.94
C ALA A 118 -4.37 -16.78 16.76
N LEU A 119 -5.03 -16.05 15.85
CA LEU A 119 -6.44 -16.27 15.52
C LEU A 119 -6.70 -17.69 14.99
N LYS A 120 -5.84 -18.23 14.12
CA LYS A 120 -5.92 -19.64 13.65
C LYS A 120 -5.90 -20.62 14.80
N ARG A 121 -5.02 -20.41 15.80
CA ARG A 121 -4.95 -21.25 17.02
C ARG A 121 -6.20 -21.10 17.90
N GLU A 122 -6.68 -19.87 18.06
CA GLU A 122 -7.87 -19.58 18.87
C GLU A 122 -9.14 -20.18 18.27
N LEU A 123 -9.25 -20.18 16.93
CA LEU A 123 -10.35 -20.76 16.18
C LEU A 123 -10.21 -22.27 15.93
N GLY A 124 -9.07 -22.87 16.29
CA GLY A 124 -8.84 -24.32 16.19
C GLY A 124 -8.64 -24.83 14.77
N VAL A 125 -8.15 -23.96 13.88
CA VAL A 125 -7.91 -24.24 12.45
C VAL A 125 -6.71 -25.14 12.22
N GLN A 126 -5.77 -25.23 13.18
CA GLN A 126 -4.57 -26.07 13.10
C GLN A 126 -4.80 -27.58 13.32
N ASN A 127 -6.04 -28.02 13.56
CA ASN A 127 -6.30 -29.45 13.74
C ASN A 127 -6.15 -30.21 12.41
N THR A 128 -5.58 -31.42 12.45
CA THR A 128 -5.35 -32.32 11.31
C THR A 128 -6.59 -32.61 10.46
N SER A 129 -7.80 -32.39 10.99
CA SER A 129 -9.08 -32.52 10.29
C SER A 129 -9.48 -31.32 9.41
N PHE A 130 -8.75 -30.20 9.48
CA PHE A 130 -9.02 -29.01 8.66
C PHE A 130 -7.81 -28.70 7.76
N GLN A 131 -7.70 -29.40 6.63
CA GLN A 131 -6.76 -29.07 5.54
C GLN A 131 -7.51 -28.26 4.48
N ALA A 132 -7.54 -26.94 4.65
CA ALA A 132 -8.05 -25.99 3.67
C ALA A 132 -6.87 -25.17 3.13
N PHE A 133 -6.71 -25.17 1.82
CA PHE A 133 -5.69 -24.37 1.12
C PHE A 133 -6.36 -23.56 0.00
N ILE A 134 -5.76 -22.43 -0.37
CA ILE A 134 -6.21 -21.57 -1.48
C ILE A 134 -5.71 -22.21 -2.78
N ASN A 135 -6.56 -22.31 -3.82
CA ASN A 135 -6.11 -22.63 -5.17
C ASN A 135 -5.82 -21.39 -6.00
N GLN A 136 -5.24 -21.58 -7.19
CA GLN A 136 -4.91 -20.53 -8.16
C GLN A 136 -6.08 -19.61 -8.57
N ASN A 137 -7.33 -19.96 -8.22
CA ASN A 137 -8.51 -19.15 -8.52
C ASN A 137 -9.03 -18.39 -7.28
N GLY A 138 -8.26 -18.32 -6.20
CA GLY A 138 -8.67 -17.69 -4.93
C GLY A 138 -9.74 -18.46 -4.16
N SER A 139 -10.10 -19.67 -4.58
CA SER A 139 -11.12 -20.50 -3.96
C SER A 139 -10.50 -21.54 -3.02
N VAL A 140 -11.15 -21.79 -1.89
CA VAL A 140 -10.65 -22.75 -0.90
C VAL A 140 -10.88 -24.18 -1.41
N VAL A 141 -9.80 -24.92 -1.69
CA VAL A 141 -9.84 -26.32 -2.15
C VAL A 141 -9.66 -27.30 -1.00
N LYS A 142 -10.39 -28.42 -1.11
CA LYS A 142 -10.55 -29.46 -0.09
C LYS A 142 -9.61 -30.64 -0.34
N LYS A 143 -9.24 -31.37 0.72
CA LYS A 143 -9.34 -32.84 0.69
C LYS A 143 -10.75 -33.22 1.13
N ASN A 144 -11.48 -33.97 0.29
CA ASN A 144 -12.91 -34.24 0.45
C ASN A 144 -13.24 -34.91 1.80
N ALA A 145 -13.60 -34.13 2.82
CA ALA A 145 -14.29 -34.65 3.99
C ALA A 145 -15.78 -34.79 3.62
N SER A 146 -16.28 -36.03 3.63
CA SER A 146 -17.67 -36.37 3.33
C SER A 146 -18.62 -35.67 4.31
N ARG A 147 -19.89 -35.50 3.91
CA ARG A 147 -20.96 -35.02 4.82
C ARG A 147 -21.10 -35.90 6.06
N THR A 148 -20.74 -37.18 5.94
CA THR A 148 -20.62 -38.13 7.06
C THR A 148 -19.42 -37.85 7.96
N ASP A 149 -18.29 -37.35 7.44
CA ASP A 149 -17.12 -36.99 8.25
C ASP A 149 -17.37 -35.73 9.10
N ILE A 150 -18.18 -34.79 8.59
CA ILE A 150 -18.64 -33.61 9.34
C ILE A 150 -19.52 -34.03 10.52
N LEU A 151 -20.35 -35.06 10.31
CA LEU A 151 -21.25 -35.63 11.32
C LEU A 151 -20.53 -36.65 12.23
N SER A 152 -19.42 -37.24 11.79
CA SER A 152 -18.59 -38.18 12.57
C SER A 152 -17.49 -37.50 13.39
N ILE A 153 -17.32 -36.18 13.27
CA ILE A 153 -16.68 -35.39 14.33
C ILE A 153 -17.53 -35.66 15.56
N SER A 154 -17.03 -36.53 16.45
CA SER A 154 -17.80 -36.98 17.61
C SER A 154 -18.40 -35.76 18.29
N ASN A 155 -19.66 -35.85 18.72
CA ASN A 155 -20.39 -34.77 19.38
C ASN A 155 -19.53 -34.07 20.45
N MET A 156 -18.62 -34.82 21.10
CA MET A 156 -17.62 -34.34 22.05
C MET A 156 -16.57 -33.36 21.49
N GLU A 157 -16.00 -33.58 20.29
CA GLU A 157 -15.05 -32.63 19.67
C GLU A 157 -15.73 -31.32 19.27
N PHE A 158 -16.96 -31.41 18.79
CA PHE A 158 -17.73 -30.24 18.41
C PHE A 158 -18.18 -29.43 19.65
N GLN A 159 -18.61 -30.13 20.69
CA GLN A 159 -18.92 -29.53 22.00
C GLN A 159 -17.67 -28.91 22.65
N ALA A 160 -16.50 -29.54 22.50
CA ALA A 160 -15.22 -28.96 22.94
C ALA A 160 -14.84 -27.71 22.13
N LYS A 161 -15.05 -27.69 20.81
CA LYS A 161 -14.89 -26.49 19.97
C LYS A 161 -15.87 -25.39 20.38
N ARG A 162 -17.12 -25.72 20.74
CA ARG A 162 -18.14 -24.80 21.28
C ARG A 162 -17.76 -24.18 22.61
N ILE A 163 -17.32 -25.01 23.54
CA ILE A 163 -16.80 -24.61 24.85
C ILE A 163 -15.59 -23.69 24.61
N LYS A 164 -14.59 -24.14 23.86
CA LYS A 164 -13.38 -23.35 23.55
C LYS A 164 -13.69 -22.01 22.88
N PHE A 165 -14.63 -21.98 21.93
CA PHE A 165 -15.07 -20.74 21.28
C PHE A 165 -15.76 -19.80 22.28
N SER A 166 -16.59 -20.32 23.18
CA SER A 166 -17.25 -19.51 24.20
C SER A 166 -16.28 -18.98 25.26
N PHE A 167 -15.32 -19.80 25.70
CA PHE A 167 -14.32 -19.45 26.71
C PHE A 167 -13.25 -18.47 26.20
N LYS A 168 -12.96 -18.45 24.90
CA LYS A 168 -11.90 -17.60 24.30
C LYS A 168 -12.39 -16.25 23.77
N LYS A 169 -13.59 -15.80 24.16
CA LYS A 169 -14.17 -14.55 23.66
C LYS A 169 -13.28 -13.32 23.91
N SER A 170 -12.81 -13.13 25.14
CA SER A 170 -11.95 -12.00 25.51
C SER A 170 -10.60 -12.01 24.78
N SER A 171 -10.04 -13.20 24.58
CA SER A 171 -8.81 -13.40 23.81
C SER A 171 -8.99 -12.97 22.34
N ARG A 172 -10.08 -13.39 21.69
CA ARG A 172 -10.41 -12.96 20.31
C ARG A 172 -10.64 -11.47 20.21
N GLU A 173 -11.39 -10.87 21.13
CA GLU A 173 -11.64 -9.43 21.14
C GLU A 173 -10.32 -8.65 21.25
N ARG A 174 -9.39 -9.10 22.11
CA ARG A 174 -8.05 -8.51 22.19
C ARG A 174 -7.25 -8.66 20.89
N LEU A 175 -7.31 -9.82 20.24
CA LEU A 175 -6.63 -10.05 18.96
C LEU A 175 -7.17 -9.13 17.86
N PHE A 176 -8.48 -8.93 17.78
CA PHE A 176 -9.08 -7.99 16.84
C PHE A 176 -8.71 -6.54 17.15
N THR A 177 -8.65 -6.14 18.41
CA THR A 177 -8.12 -4.81 18.78
C THR A 177 -6.67 -4.63 18.34
N GLN A 178 -5.82 -5.63 18.53
CA GLN A 178 -4.42 -5.58 18.09
C GLN A 178 -4.30 -5.55 16.57
N LEU A 179 -5.15 -6.27 15.85
CA LEU A 179 -5.25 -6.22 14.39
C LEU A 179 -5.68 -4.83 13.92
N GLN A 180 -6.64 -4.20 14.59
CA GLN A 180 -7.05 -2.82 14.30
C GLN A 180 -5.85 -1.87 14.42
N GLU A 181 -5.17 -1.89 15.57
CA GLU A 181 -4.03 -1.03 15.82
C GLU A 181 -2.91 -1.23 14.80
N ALA A 182 -2.64 -2.48 14.41
CA ALA A 182 -1.62 -2.79 13.42
C ALA A 182 -2.02 -2.29 12.01
N ASN A 183 -3.27 -2.50 11.59
CA ASN A 183 -3.79 -1.99 10.31
C ASN A 183 -3.78 -0.45 10.27
N ASP A 184 -4.15 0.21 11.36
CA ASP A 184 -4.15 1.68 11.44
C ASP A 184 -2.71 2.23 11.39
N ARG A 185 -1.76 1.59 12.09
CA ARG A 185 -0.34 1.94 12.01
C ARG A 185 0.21 1.77 10.60
N MET A 186 -0.14 0.67 9.92
CA MET A 186 0.26 0.42 8.54
C MET A 186 -0.29 1.51 7.61
N ARG A 187 -1.59 1.81 7.70
CA ARG A 187 -2.25 2.85 6.92
C ARG A 187 -1.58 4.21 7.11
N ASN A 188 -1.39 4.63 8.36
CA ASN A 188 -0.78 5.92 8.68
C ASN A 188 0.65 6.05 8.17
N LEU A 189 1.43 4.96 8.24
CA LEU A 189 2.79 4.92 7.72
C LEU A 189 2.83 5.12 6.20
N LEU A 190 1.99 4.38 5.48
CA LEU A 190 1.87 4.48 4.02
C LEU A 190 1.38 5.88 3.61
N GLU A 191 0.36 6.39 4.30
CA GLU A 191 -0.21 7.71 4.03
C GLU A 191 0.79 8.84 4.27
N SER A 192 1.53 8.79 5.36
CA SER A 192 2.59 9.76 5.64
C SER A 192 3.66 9.75 4.54
N SER A 193 4.05 8.57 4.06
CA SER A 193 5.03 8.44 2.98
C SER A 193 4.53 9.02 1.66
N ASP A 194 3.27 8.75 1.31
CA ASP A 194 2.64 9.26 0.09
C ASP A 194 2.55 10.79 0.12
N GLN A 195 2.12 11.36 1.26
CA GLN A 195 2.03 12.80 1.45
C GLN A 195 3.39 13.48 1.32
N ILE A 196 4.45 12.92 1.91
CA ILE A 196 5.81 13.44 1.79
C ILE A 196 6.28 13.37 0.33
N SER A 197 6.00 12.28 -0.36
CA SER A 197 6.38 12.10 -1.77
C SER A 197 5.67 13.09 -2.68
N ALA A 198 4.37 13.33 -2.47
CA ALA A 198 3.59 14.33 -3.18
C ALA A 198 4.11 15.76 -2.91
N ALA A 199 4.38 16.09 -1.65
CA ALA A 199 4.92 17.40 -1.27
C ALA A 199 6.29 17.68 -1.92
N ARG A 200 7.17 16.66 -2.00
CA ARG A 200 8.46 16.78 -2.70
C ARG A 200 8.30 17.03 -4.20
N LYS A 201 7.38 16.33 -4.86
CA LYS A 201 7.08 16.53 -6.29
C LYS A 201 6.57 17.95 -6.55
N GLN A 202 5.64 18.43 -5.73
CA GLN A 202 5.12 19.81 -5.82
C GLN A 202 6.21 20.86 -5.58
N GLN A 203 7.08 20.65 -4.58
CA GLN A 203 8.19 21.56 -4.32
C GLN A 203 9.20 21.59 -5.47
N GLY A 204 9.51 20.45 -6.09
CA GLY A 204 10.39 20.38 -7.26
C GLY A 204 9.84 21.18 -8.44
N ALA A 205 8.55 21.04 -8.74
CA ALA A 205 7.87 21.80 -9.80
C ALA A 205 7.85 23.32 -9.52
N ALA A 206 7.55 23.73 -8.29
CA ALA A 206 7.53 25.13 -7.88
C ALA A 206 8.94 25.77 -7.85
N LYS A 207 9.96 25.00 -7.43
CA LYS A 207 11.37 25.44 -7.50
C LYS A 207 11.81 25.63 -8.95
N SER A 208 11.47 24.70 -9.84
CA SER A 208 11.77 24.83 -11.27
C SER A 208 11.14 26.09 -11.88
N SER A 209 9.85 26.36 -11.60
CA SER A 209 9.17 27.57 -12.11
C SER A 209 9.72 28.87 -11.52
N SER A 210 10.07 28.90 -10.23
CA SER A 210 10.70 30.07 -9.60
C SER A 210 12.12 30.36 -10.10
N ILE A 211 12.91 29.33 -10.41
CA ILE A 211 14.25 29.50 -11.03
C ILE A 211 14.10 30.09 -12.44
N VAL A 212 13.15 29.57 -13.23
CA VAL A 212 12.84 30.11 -14.56
C VAL A 212 12.39 31.57 -14.46
N ASN A 213 11.47 31.89 -13.55
CA ASN A 213 11.01 33.26 -13.32
C ASN A 213 12.14 34.20 -12.88
N ARG A 214 13.07 33.74 -12.04
CA ARG A 214 14.23 34.52 -11.61
C ARG A 214 15.16 34.82 -12.79
N LYS A 215 15.48 33.82 -13.61
CA LYS A 215 16.31 34.00 -14.82
C LYS A 215 15.68 34.99 -15.81
N ILE A 216 14.37 34.90 -16.03
CA ILE A 216 13.63 35.85 -16.87
C ILE A 216 13.72 37.27 -16.28
N ASN A 217 13.54 37.42 -14.97
CA ASN A 217 13.59 38.74 -14.33
C ASN A 217 15.00 39.37 -14.39
N ASP A 218 16.04 38.54 -14.22
CA ASP A 218 17.42 38.98 -14.41
C ASP A 218 17.70 39.39 -15.86
N PHE A 219 17.15 38.67 -16.84
CA PHE A 219 17.23 39.03 -18.26
C PHE A 219 16.64 40.42 -18.55
N TRP A 220 15.41 40.69 -18.07
CA TRP A 220 14.77 42.00 -18.21
C TRP A 220 15.58 43.13 -17.57
N ARG A 221 16.22 42.85 -16.43
CA ARG A 221 17.06 43.84 -15.73
C ARG A 221 18.31 44.19 -16.53
N HIS A 222 18.96 43.21 -17.16
CA HIS A 222 20.12 43.46 -18.03
C HIS A 222 19.74 44.25 -19.28
N ALA A 223 18.64 43.88 -19.94
CA ALA A 223 18.11 44.59 -21.09
C ALA A 223 17.86 46.08 -20.77
N LYS A 224 17.22 46.36 -19.64
CA LYS A 224 16.94 47.71 -19.16
C LYS A 224 18.23 48.51 -18.91
N ARG A 225 19.22 47.91 -18.24
CA ARG A 225 20.51 48.56 -17.98
C ARG A 225 21.28 48.89 -19.25
N LEU A 226 21.30 47.95 -20.21
CA LEU A 226 21.94 48.18 -21.50
C LEU A 226 21.26 49.32 -22.27
N HIS A 227 19.93 49.30 -22.33
CA HIS A 227 19.15 50.39 -22.92
C HIS A 227 19.48 51.73 -22.25
N GLU A 228 19.41 51.80 -20.91
CA GLU A 228 19.72 53.03 -20.17
C GLU A 228 21.16 53.53 -20.41
N ALA A 229 22.14 52.63 -20.52
CA ALA A 229 23.52 52.98 -20.81
C ALA A 229 23.67 53.53 -22.23
N LEU A 230 23.09 52.85 -23.23
CA LEU A 230 23.12 53.30 -24.61
C LEU A 230 22.37 54.62 -24.80
N SER A 231 21.18 54.79 -24.21
CA SER A 231 20.42 56.04 -24.28
C SER A 231 21.18 57.22 -23.67
N LYS A 232 22.00 57.00 -22.64
CA LYS A 232 22.82 58.06 -22.02
C LYS A 232 24.12 58.34 -22.79
N ALA A 233 24.69 57.32 -23.43
CA ALA A 233 25.95 57.44 -24.17
C ALA A 233 25.76 57.95 -25.61
N TRP A 234 24.54 58.01 -26.11
CA TRP A 234 24.26 58.44 -27.48
C TRP A 234 24.19 59.98 -27.57
N ILE A 235 25.17 60.60 -28.24
CA ILE A 235 25.34 62.08 -28.31
C ILE A 235 25.21 62.62 -29.74
N CYS A 236 24.59 61.89 -30.67
CA CYS A 236 24.48 62.36 -32.06
C CYS A 236 23.22 63.22 -32.30
N ASN A 237 23.25 64.02 -33.36
CA ASN A 237 22.14 64.88 -33.79
C ASN A 237 21.31 64.30 -34.96
N CYS A 238 21.43 63.01 -35.30
CA CYS A 238 20.71 62.46 -36.45
C CYS A 238 19.24 62.14 -36.11
N ALA A 239 18.34 62.26 -37.09
CA ALA A 239 16.89 62.23 -36.90
C ALA A 239 16.33 60.87 -36.44
N SER A 240 16.98 59.75 -36.77
CA SER A 240 16.61 58.44 -36.25
C SER A 240 17.80 57.49 -36.25
N HIS A 241 17.97 56.74 -35.15
CA HIS A 241 18.88 55.60 -35.08
C HIS A 241 18.05 54.38 -34.69
N VAL A 242 18.23 53.29 -35.42
CA VAL A 242 17.64 52.01 -35.11
C VAL A 242 18.78 51.04 -34.92
N ALA A 243 18.84 50.42 -33.75
CA ALA A 243 19.76 49.33 -33.47
C ALA A 243 18.94 48.13 -32.99
N ASN A 244 19.04 47.02 -33.71
CA ASN A 244 18.38 45.78 -33.36
C ASN A 244 19.31 44.97 -32.45
N LEU A 245 19.07 45.05 -31.14
CA LEU A 245 19.86 44.34 -30.15
C LEU A 245 19.17 43.03 -29.77
N GLN A 246 19.78 41.91 -30.12
CA GLN A 246 19.31 40.61 -29.71
C GLN A 246 19.95 40.23 -28.37
N LEU A 247 19.11 40.05 -27.34
CA LEU A 247 19.53 39.46 -26.08
C LEU A 247 19.27 37.95 -26.16
N GLN A 248 20.32 37.14 -26.20
CA GLN A 248 20.20 35.68 -26.16
C GLN A 248 20.38 35.17 -24.74
N HIS A 249 19.51 34.25 -24.32
CA HIS A 249 19.71 33.47 -23.11
C HIS A 249 20.74 32.37 -23.39
N ARG A 250 22.01 32.64 -23.07
CA ARG A 250 23.09 31.66 -23.23
C ARG A 250 23.00 30.62 -22.12
N ASN A 251 22.84 29.35 -22.50
CA ASN A 251 22.99 28.20 -21.60
C ASN A 251 24.48 27.83 -21.38
N CYS A 252 25.42 28.60 -21.94
CA CYS A 252 26.86 28.30 -21.93
C CYS A 252 27.62 29.23 -20.99
N ASN A 253 28.63 28.69 -20.30
CA ASN A 253 29.45 29.38 -19.29
C ASN A 253 30.53 30.33 -19.88
N GLU A 254 30.66 30.43 -21.20
CA GLU A 254 31.65 31.28 -21.86
C GLU A 254 31.03 32.58 -22.40
N ILE A 255 31.69 33.70 -22.12
CA ILE A 255 31.27 35.05 -22.53
C ILE A 255 31.90 35.34 -23.89
N GLU A 256 31.10 35.30 -24.95
CA GLU A 256 31.48 35.87 -26.26
C GLU A 256 30.52 37.01 -26.61
N PHE A 257 31.05 38.04 -27.26
CA PHE A 257 30.29 39.18 -27.75
C PHE A 257 30.28 39.14 -29.28
N ASP A 258 29.14 38.78 -29.85
CA ASP A 258 28.93 38.83 -31.30
C ASP A 258 28.18 40.12 -31.64
N ILE A 259 28.86 41.01 -32.37
CA ILE A 259 28.24 42.21 -32.94
C ILE A 259 27.94 41.90 -34.40
N LEU A 260 26.67 41.65 -34.70
CA LEU A 260 26.20 41.52 -36.08
C LEU A 260 25.88 42.93 -36.61
N PHE A 261 26.59 43.34 -37.65
CA PHE A 261 26.24 44.49 -38.47
C PHE A 261 25.51 43.99 -39.70
N ASP A 262 24.28 44.45 -39.91
CA ASP A 262 23.61 44.31 -41.20
C ASP A 262 24.18 45.37 -42.17
N LEU A 263 24.57 44.92 -43.36
CA LEU A 263 25.00 45.73 -44.50
C LEU A 263 23.80 46.32 -45.24
#